data_AF-A0A4Q2R6A9-F1
#
_entry.id   AF-A0A4Q2R6A9-F1
#
_cell.length_a   1.000
_cell.length_b   1.000
_cell.length_c   1.000
_cell.angle_alpha   90.00
_cell.angle_beta   90.00
_cell.angle_gamma   90.00
#
_symmetry.space_group_name_H-M   'P 1'
#
loop_
_entity.id
_entity.type
_entity.pdbx_description
1 polymer ?
#
loop_
_entity_poly.entity_id
_entity_poly.type
_entity_poly.pdbx_seq_one_letter_code
_entity_poly.pdbx_strand_id
1 'polypeptide(L)' 'MRRPHVYERSVPRIRRGACTAPEGDPVRAARSVLRALQAVIATADAAGLAGLVDLLDAAWIEAERIEAGTPPVGT' A
#
# COMPACT_ATOMS: atom_id res chain seq x y z
N MET A 1 -11.82 8.20 -47.56
CA MET A 1 -11.05 8.49 -46.33
C MET A 1 -11.58 7.62 -45.20
N ARG A 2 -10.79 6.67 -44.70
CA ARG A 2 -11.17 5.77 -43.59
C ARG A 2 -10.87 6.46 -42.27
N ARG A 3 -11.89 6.69 -41.43
CA ARG A 3 -11.69 7.09 -40.03
C ARG A 3 -11.09 5.90 -39.26
N PRO A 4 -10.06 6.10 -38.43
CA PRO A 4 -9.60 5.03 -37.55
C PRO A 4 -10.64 4.82 -36.44
N HIS A 5 -11.19 3.61 -36.35
CA HIS A 5 -12.00 3.18 -35.22
C HIS A 5 -11.08 3.05 -34.00
N VAL A 6 -11.17 4.01 -33.08
CA VAL A 6 -10.52 3.92 -31.77
C VAL A 6 -11.28 2.86 -30.97
N TYR A 7 -10.67 1.71 -30.75
CA TYR A 7 -11.14 0.78 -29.74
C TYR A 7 -10.79 1.37 -28.37
N GLU A 8 -11.74 2.06 -27.75
CA GLU A 8 -11.64 2.43 -26.34
C GLU A 8 -11.61 1.14 -25.52
N ARG A 9 -10.42 0.65 -25.17
CA ARG A 9 -10.26 -0.35 -24.12
C ARG A 9 -10.66 0.32 -22.81
N SER A 10 -11.90 0.10 -22.38
CA SER A 10 -12.36 0.42 -21.04
C SER A 10 -11.60 -0.47 -20.06
N VAL A 11 -10.41 -0.03 -19.63
CA VAL A 11 -9.72 -0.68 -18.51
C VAL A 11 -10.66 -0.56 -17.31
N PRO A 12 -11.04 -1.67 -16.64
CA PRO A 12 -11.89 -1.59 -15.48
C PRO A 12 -11.15 -0.77 -14.43
N ARG A 13 -11.61 0.47 -14.23
CA ARG A 13 -11.18 1.30 -13.09
C ARG A 13 -11.67 0.56 -11.86
N ILE A 14 -10.78 -0.22 -11.25
CA ILE A 14 -11.00 -0.77 -9.92
C ILE A 14 -11.38 0.44 -9.07
N ARG A 15 -12.66 0.53 -8.69
CA ARG A 15 -13.07 1.48 -7.68
C ARG A 15 -12.23 1.11 -6.48
N ARG A 16 -11.31 2.00 -6.05
CA ARG A 16 -10.85 1.98 -4.67
C ARG A 16 -12.13 2.07 -3.86
N GLY A 17 -12.68 0.91 -3.48
CA GLY A 17 -13.73 0.84 -2.49
C GLY A 17 -13.21 1.65 -1.34
N ALA A 18 -14.03 2.61 -0.89
CA ALA A 18 -13.70 3.52 0.19
C ALA A 18 -12.81 2.76 1.19
N CYS A 19 -11.55 3.19 1.32
CA CYS A 19 -10.68 2.67 2.37
C CYS A 19 -11.26 3.20 3.67
N THR A 20 -12.40 2.65 4.09
CA THR A 20 -12.88 2.75 5.45
C THR A 20 -11.77 2.15 6.27
N ALA A 21 -11.10 2.99 7.04
CA ALA A 21 -10.19 2.52 8.08
C ALA A 21 -10.93 1.37 8.80
N PRO A 22 -10.30 0.20 8.95
CA PRO A 22 -10.96 -0.89 9.66
C PRO A 22 -11.44 -0.33 11.00
N GLU A 23 -12.70 -0.60 11.38
CA GLU A 23 -13.24 -0.28 12.72
C GLU A 23 -12.54 -1.10 13.84
N GLY A 24 -11.28 -1.48 13.61
CA GLY A 24 -10.47 -2.32 14.47
C GLY A 24 -9.39 -1.51 15.16
N ASP A 25 -8.90 -2.09 16.25
CA ASP A 25 -7.74 -1.60 17.00
C ASP A 25 -6.55 -1.30 16.06
N PRO A 26 -6.05 -0.05 16.02
CA PRO A 26 -4.96 0.35 15.14
C PRO A 26 -3.67 -0.43 15.41
N VAL A 27 -3.44 -0.86 16.66
CA VAL A 27 -2.29 -1.71 17.04
C VAL A 27 -2.41 -3.08 16.39
N ARG A 28 -3.61 -3.65 16.40
CA ARG A 28 -3.88 -4.94 15.74
C ARG A 28 -3.69 -4.84 14.22
N ALA A 29 -4.17 -3.76 13.61
CA ALA A 29 -3.98 -3.52 12.18
C ALA A 29 -2.48 -3.37 11.83
N ALA A 30 -1.73 -2.59 12.61
CA ALA A 30 -0.30 -2.40 12.44
C ALA A 30 0.47 -3.73 12.51
N ARG A 31 0.18 -4.58 13.51
CA ARG A 31 0.80 -5.91 13.63
C ARG A 31 0.53 -6.81 12.43
N SER A 32 -0.69 -6.79 11.89
CA SER A 32 -1.03 -7.55 10.68
C SER A 32 -0.25 -7.04 9.46
N VAL A 33 -0.08 -5.72 9.34
CA VAL A 33 0.71 -5.09 8.28
C VAL A 33 2.18 -5.48 8.38
N LEU A 34 2.80 -5.41 9.57
CA LEU A 34 4.20 -5.82 9.79
C LEU A 34 4.44 -7.28 9.38
N ARG A 35 3.53 -8.19 9.74
CA ARG A 35 3.66 -9.60 9.35
C ARG A 35 3.60 -9.81 7.83
N ALA A 36 2.82 -9.00 7.11
CA ALA A 36 2.65 -9.13 5.67
C ALA A 36 3.76 -8.44 4.88
N LEU A 37 4.25 -7.29 5.35
CA LEU A 37 5.17 -6.44 4.61
C LEU A 37 6.52 -7.10 4.33
N GLN A 38 7.06 -7.91 5.24
CA GLN A 38 8.38 -8.54 5.08
C GLN A 38 8.46 -9.38 3.80
N ALA A 39 7.44 -10.19 3.52
CA ALA A 39 7.39 -11.00 2.31
C ALA A 39 7.20 -10.15 1.04
N VAL A 40 6.45 -9.05 1.15
CA VAL A 40 6.17 -8.15 0.01
C VAL A 40 7.40 -7.31 -0.34
N ILE A 41 8.13 -6.80 0.66
CA ILE A 41 9.40 -6.07 0.47
C ILE A 41 10.43 -6.97 -0.21
N ALA A 42 10.63 -8.19 0.28
CA ALA A 42 11.55 -9.14 -0.34
C ALA A 42 11.17 -9.47 -1.80
N THR A 43 9.88 -9.56 -2.09
CA THR A 43 9.39 -9.80 -3.46
C THR A 43 9.61 -8.57 -4.35
N ALA A 44 9.37 -7.36 -3.83
CA ALA A 44 9.59 -6.11 -4.57
C ALA A 44 11.07 -5.87 -4.87
N ASP A 45 11.95 -6.17 -3.91
CA ASP A 45 13.41 -6.08 -4.06
C ASP A 45 13.92 -7.07 -5.12
N ALA A 46 13.49 -8.34 -5.03
CA ALA A 46 13.83 -9.35 -6.04
C ALA A 46 13.34 -8.99 -7.45
N ALA A 47 12.27 -8.21 -7.56
CA ALA A 47 11.74 -7.70 -8.82
C ALA A 47 12.41 -6.39 -9.29
N GLY A 48 13.37 -5.84 -8.54
CA GLY A 48 14.07 -4.60 -8.87
C GLY A 48 13.18 -3.35 -8.75
N LEU A 49 12.10 -3.41 -7.97
CA LEU A 49 11.13 -2.32 -7.81
C LEU A 49 11.54 -1.37 -6.67
N ALA A 50 12.71 -0.72 -6.79
CA ALA A 50 13.30 0.10 -5.73
C ALA A 50 12.32 1.14 -5.15
N GLY A 51 11.60 1.89 -6.01
CA GLY A 51 10.63 2.88 -5.53
C GLY A 51 9.41 2.29 -4.80
N LEU A 52 9.09 1.02 -5.01
CA LEU A 52 8.07 0.32 -4.23
C LEU A 52 8.65 -0.12 -2.88
N VAL A 53 9.90 -0.60 -2.85
CA VAL A 53 10.60 -0.95 -1.61
C VAL A 53 10.65 0.25 -0.66
N ASP A 54 11.03 1.44 -1.13
CA ASP A 54 11.07 2.66 -0.32
C ASP A 54 9.71 2.99 0.33
N LEU A 55 8.62 2.83 -0.43
CA LEU A 55 7.26 3.09 0.07
C LEU A 55 6.81 2.03 1.10
N LEU A 56 7.21 0.77 0.90
CA LEU A 56 6.90 -0.32 1.82
C LEU A 56 7.71 -0.21 3.11
N ASP A 57 8.96 0.25 3.05
CA ASP A 57 9.78 0.55 4.23
C ASP A 57 9.21 1.72 5.03
N ALA A 58 8.75 2.78 4.36
CA ALA A 58 8.04 3.87 5.03
C ALA A 58 6.76 3.38 5.75
N ALA A 59 6.01 2.48 5.10
CA ALA A 59 4.83 1.86 5.70
C ALA A 59 5.18 0.94 6.88
N TRP A 60 6.32 0.24 6.83
CA TRP A 60 6.85 -0.58 7.93
C TRP A 60 7.12 0.27 9.16
N ILE A 61 7.89 1.36 9.00
CA ILE A 61 8.24 2.29 10.08
C ILE A 61 7.00 2.89 10.73
N GLU A 62 5.99 3.26 9.92
CA GLU A 62 4.73 3.78 10.45
C GLU A 62 3.99 2.73 11.28
N ALA A 63 3.93 1.48 10.81
CA ALA A 63 3.28 0.39 11.53
C ALA A 63 4.00 0.07 12.85
N GLU A 64 5.34 0.05 12.90
CA GLU A 64 6.10 -0.11 14.13
C GLU A 64 5.80 1.00 15.14
N ARG A 65 5.69 2.25 14.67
CA ARG A 65 5.35 3.40 15.52
C ARG A 65 3.98 3.26 16.16
N ILE A 66 2.98 2.85 15.37
CA ILE A 66 1.61 2.62 15.82
C ILE A 66 1.57 1.46 16.83
N GLU A 67 2.27 0.35 16.56
CA GLU A 67 2.35 -0.78 17.50
C GLU A 67 3.02 -0.39 18.82
N ALA A 68 4.06 0.45 18.77
CA ALA A 68 4.73 0.99 19.95
C ALA A 68 3.89 2.02 20.73
N GLY A 69 2.73 2.43 20.22
CA GLY A 69 1.88 3.45 20.84
C GLY A 69 2.49 4.84 20.85
N THR A 70 3.47 5.11 19.96
CA THR A 70 4.15 6.40 19.90
C THR A 70 3.30 7.37 19.07
N PRO A 71 2.95 8.56 19.60
CA PRO A 71 2.15 9.52 18.84
C PRO A 71 2.90 10.00 17.59
N PRO A 72 2.19 10.41 16.52
CA PRO A 72 2.83 10.97 15.32
C PRO A 72 3.63 12.22 15.70
N VAL A 73 4.85 12.33 15.17
CA VAL A 73 5.70 13.51 15.37
C VAL A 73 5.16 14.63 14.48
N GLY A 74 4.37 15.55 15.06
CA GLY A 74 4.04 16.88 14.51
C GLY A 74 3.31 16.91 13.17
N THR A 75 2.06 17.37 13.19
CA THR A 75 1.45 18.08 12.05
C THR A 75 1.99 19.50 11.94
#